data_AF-A0A2U2X5N3-F1
#
_entry.id   AF-A0A2U2X5N3-F1
#
_cell.length_a   1.000
_cell.length_b   1.000
_cell.length_c   1.000
_cell.angle_alpha   90.00
_cell.angle_beta   90.00
_cell.angle_gamma   90.00
#
_symmetry.space_group_name_H-M   'P 1'
#
loop_
_entity.id
_entity.type
_entity.pdbx_description
1 polymer ?
#
loop_
_entity_poly.entity_id
_entity_poly.type
_entity_poly.pdbx_seq_one_letter_code
_entity_poly.pdbx_strand_id
1 'polypeptide(L)'
;MDKKTINNILSNDLIKISSTEFNNEIISKLKKKPAIKYKPIFKSTEVLLSSLIILTLFLTVEYKIINNPDQTTLILSLSLILIPICFLGFNKIQQLIINQKRA
;
A
#
# COMPACT_ATOMS: atom_id res chain seq x y z
N MET A 1 35.45 25.53 28.43
CA MET A 1 35.25 24.07 28.62
C MET A 1 36.54 23.38 28.22
N ASP A 2 37.13 22.58 29.10
CA ASP A 2 38.47 22.00 28.90
C ASP A 2 38.44 20.84 27.89
N LYS A 3 39.49 20.71 27.07
CA LYS A 3 39.67 19.67 26.04
C LYS A 3 39.57 18.26 26.63
N LYS A 4 40.01 18.09 27.87
CA LYS A 4 39.88 16.83 28.63
C LYS A 4 38.42 16.47 28.92
N THR A 5 37.59 17.47 29.16
CA THR A 5 36.15 17.29 29.41
C THR A 5 35.43 16.86 28.13
N ILE A 6 35.77 17.48 27.00
CA ILE A 6 35.22 17.14 25.68
C ILE A 6 35.57 15.68 25.31
N ASN A 7 36.82 15.27 25.49
CA ASN A 7 37.25 13.91 25.19
C ASN A 7 36.54 12.86 26.05
N ASN A 8 36.35 13.12 27.34
CA ASN A 8 35.64 12.19 28.22
C ASN A 8 34.17 12.02 27.82
N ILE A 9 33.49 13.10 27.41
CA ILE A 9 32.10 13.03 26.95
C ILE A 9 32.02 12.19 25.66
N LEU A 10 32.91 12.47 24.69
CA LEU A 10 32.99 11.71 23.44
C LEU A 10 33.28 10.22 23.64
N SER A 11 34.22 9.89 24.53
CA SER A 11 34.54 8.50 24.86
C SER A 11 33.35 7.77 25.49
N ASN A 12 32.62 8.42 26.40
CA ASN A 12 31.44 7.83 27.02
C ASN A 12 30.30 7.63 26.03
N ASP A 13 30.08 8.57 25.11
CA ASP A 13 29.06 8.44 24.07
C ASP A 13 29.39 7.31 23.09
N LEU A 14 30.67 7.16 22.71
CA LEU A 14 31.13 6.05 21.86
C LEU A 14 30.96 4.69 22.54
N ILE A 15 31.24 4.59 23.84
CA ILE A 15 31.02 3.37 24.63
C ILE A 15 29.53 3.04 24.72
N LYS A 16 28.68 4.07 24.89
CA LYS A 16 27.23 3.89 24.93
C LYS A 16 26.69 3.40 23.59
N ILE A 17 27.15 3.96 22.48
CA ILE A 17 26.76 3.56 21.12
C ILE A 17 27.25 2.15 20.79
N SER A 18 28.45 1.76 21.25
CA SER A 18 29.00 0.40 21.02
C SER A 18 28.41 -0.67 21.96
N SER A 19 27.64 -0.26 22.97
CA SER A 19 27.04 -1.20 23.91
C SER A 19 25.96 -2.06 23.24
N THR A 20 26.02 -3.36 23.54
CA THR A 20 24.96 -4.33 23.19
C THR A 20 23.60 -3.92 23.76
N GLU A 21 23.60 -3.18 24.86
CA GLU A 21 22.40 -2.70 25.54
C GLU A 21 21.69 -1.58 24.74
N PHE A 22 22.44 -0.65 24.15
CA PHE A 22 21.92 0.34 23.21
C PHE A 22 21.35 -0.32 21.94
N ASN A 23 22.06 -1.30 21.40
CA ASN A 23 21.57 -2.09 20.27
C ASN A 23 20.28 -2.85 20.61
N ASN A 24 20.22 -3.48 21.79
CA ASN A 24 19.03 -4.17 22.27
C ASN A 24 17.86 -3.20 22.52
N GLU A 25 18.13 -2.00 23.00
CA GLU A 25 17.11 -0.96 23.19
C GLU A 25 16.53 -0.51 21.85
N ILE A 26 17.38 -0.27 20.84
CA ILE A 26 16.97 0.04 19.46
C ILE A 26 16.15 -1.12 18.88
N ILE A 27 16.63 -2.35 18.98
CA ILE A 27 15.90 -3.53 18.49
C ILE A 27 14.55 -3.67 19.21
N SER A 28 14.49 -3.41 20.52
CA SER A 28 13.24 -3.44 21.28
C SER A 28 12.26 -2.38 20.80
N LYS A 29 12.73 -1.16 20.49
CA LYS A 29 11.90 -0.07 19.95
C LYS A 29 11.42 -0.38 18.54
N LEU A 30 12.27 -0.99 17.71
CA LEU A 30 11.91 -1.45 16.37
C LEU A 30 10.89 -2.60 16.41
N LYS A 31 11.04 -3.55 17.34
CA LYS A 31 10.09 -4.66 17.55
C LYS A 31 8.78 -4.21 18.21
N LYS A 32 8.81 -3.15 19.02
CA LYS A 32 7.63 -2.50 19.61
C LYS A 32 6.87 -1.63 18.62
N LYS A 33 7.38 -1.41 17.40
CA LYS A 33 6.62 -0.74 16.35
C LYS A 33 5.35 -1.56 16.12
N PRO A 34 4.16 -1.02 16.41
CA PRO A 34 2.94 -1.81 16.38
C PRO A 34 2.77 -2.41 14.98
N ALA A 35 2.49 -3.71 14.91
CA ALA A 35 2.12 -4.36 13.67
C ALA A 35 0.90 -3.62 13.11
N ILE A 36 1.11 -2.85 12.05
CA ILE A 36 0.08 -2.00 11.47
C ILE A 36 -0.98 -2.93 10.88
N LYS A 37 -2.11 -3.05 11.57
CA LYS A 37 -3.27 -3.76 11.03
C LYS A 37 -3.84 -2.95 9.88
N TYR A 38 -3.56 -3.44 8.68
CA TYR A 38 -4.11 -2.96 7.42
C TYR A 38 -5.63 -2.88 7.49
N LYS A 39 -6.19 -1.75 7.05
CA LYS A 39 -7.61 -1.63 6.73
C LYS A 39 -7.73 -1.26 5.26
N PRO A 40 -8.32 -2.11 4.41
CA PRO A 40 -8.62 -1.76 3.03
C PRO A 40 -9.42 -0.46 2.95
N ILE A 41 -9.15 0.38 1.95
CA ILE A 41 -9.97 1.55 1.65
C ILE A 41 -11.33 1.10 1.13
N PHE A 42 -11.32 0.18 0.16
CA PHE A 42 -12.51 -0.53 -0.29
C PHE A 42 -12.56 -1.91 0.33
N LYS A 43 -13.70 -2.27 0.94
CA LYS A 43 -13.90 -3.65 1.40
C LYS A 43 -13.91 -4.57 0.18
N SER A 44 -13.40 -5.80 0.34
CA SER A 44 -13.43 -6.81 -0.73
C SER A 44 -14.84 -7.00 -1.31
N THR A 45 -15.86 -6.91 -0.46
CA THR A 45 -17.28 -6.99 -0.84
C THR A 45 -17.74 -5.84 -1.73
N GLU A 46 -17.22 -4.62 -1.52
CA GLU A 46 -17.55 -3.44 -2.32
C GLU A 46 -16.92 -3.52 -3.71
N VAL A 47 -15.68 -4.02 -3.78
CA VAL A 47 -14.99 -4.28 -5.05
C VAL A 47 -15.73 -5.35 -5.84
N LEU A 48 -16.09 -6.47 -5.19
CA LEU A 48 -16.86 -7.56 -5.80
C LEU A 48 -18.22 -7.09 -6.34
N LEU A 49 -18.97 -6.34 -5.54
CA LEU A 49 -20.27 -5.80 -5.95
C LEU A 49 -20.13 -4.85 -7.14
N SER A 50 -19.13 -3.97 -7.13
CA SER A 50 -18.86 -3.03 -8.22
C SER A 50 -18.50 -3.78 -9.51
N SER A 51 -17.65 -4.81 -9.41
CA SER A 51 -17.32 -5.67 -10.55
C SER A 51 -18.55 -6.39 -11.12
N LEU A 52 -19.46 -6.85 -10.27
CA LEU A 52 -20.70 -7.54 -10.67
C LEU A 52 -21.68 -6.60 -11.39
N ILE A 53 -21.83 -5.37 -10.90
CA ILE A 53 -22.66 -4.33 -11.55
C ILE A 53 -22.10 -3.98 -12.92
N ILE A 54 -20.79 -3.77 -13.03
CA ILE A 54 -20.12 -3.49 -14.30
C ILE A 54 -20.33 -4.64 -15.29
N LEU A 55 -20.13 -5.88 -14.85
CA LEU A 55 -20.34 -7.07 -15.69
C LEU A 55 -21.79 -7.18 -16.18
N THR A 56 -22.77 -6.87 -15.32
CA THR A 56 -24.20 -6.96 -15.68
C THR A 56 -24.60 -5.89 -16.70
N LEU A 57 -24.16 -4.64 -16.50
CA LEU A 57 -24.35 -3.56 -17.47
C LEU A 57 -23.70 -3.91 -18.81
N PHE A 58 -22.52 -4.53 -18.75
CA PHE A 58 -21.77 -4.95 -19.91
C PHE A 58 -22.49 -6.03 -20.73
N LEU A 59 -22.91 -7.11 -20.08
CA LEU A 59 -23.70 -8.16 -20.74
C LEU A 59 -24.99 -7.61 -21.35
N THR A 60 -25.62 -6.64 -20.69
CA THR A 60 -26.83 -5.97 -21.20
C THR A 60 -26.54 -5.15 -22.48
N VAL A 61 -25.39 -4.47 -22.52
CA VAL A 61 -24.95 -3.68 -23.68
C VAL A 61 -24.49 -4.60 -24.82
N GLU A 62 -23.68 -5.63 -24.54
CA GLU A 62 -23.27 -6.62 -25.53
C GLU A 62 -24.46 -7.37 -26.12
N TYR A 63 -25.41 -7.83 -25.29
CA TYR A 63 -26.62 -8.49 -25.77
C TYR A 63 -27.41 -7.59 -26.73
N LYS A 64 -27.44 -6.28 -26.48
CA LYS A 64 -28.07 -5.29 -27.37
C LYS A 64 -27.27 -5.04 -28.66
N ILE A 65 -25.95 -5.24 -28.63
CA ILE A 65 -25.02 -5.01 -29.76
C ILE A 65 -24.81 -6.25 -30.62
N ILE A 66 -25.00 -7.48 -30.12
CA ILE A 66 -24.80 -8.74 -30.89
C ILE A 66 -25.62 -8.79 -32.20
N ASN A 67 -26.67 -7.97 -32.32
CA ASN A 67 -27.40 -7.79 -33.57
C ASN A 67 -26.61 -7.06 -34.68
N ASN A 68 -25.45 -6.45 -34.38
CA ASN A 68 -24.48 -5.86 -35.32
C ASN A 68 -23.09 -5.68 -34.63
N PRO A 69 -22.12 -6.59 -34.85
CA PRO A 69 -20.81 -6.52 -34.19
C PRO A 69 -19.89 -5.47 -34.82
N ASP A 70 -19.88 -4.26 -34.27
CA ASP A 70 -18.94 -3.20 -34.64
C ASP A 70 -17.75 -3.08 -33.66
N GLN A 71 -16.76 -2.24 -34.01
CA GLN A 71 -15.54 -1.92 -33.24
C GLN A 71 -15.80 -1.62 -31.74
N THR A 72 -17.01 -1.20 -31.39
CA THR A 72 -17.51 -1.02 -30.02
C THR A 72 -17.38 -2.26 -29.14
N THR A 73 -17.54 -3.46 -29.68
CA THR A 73 -17.48 -4.74 -28.94
C THR A 73 -16.04 -5.05 -28.47
N LEU A 74 -15.05 -4.73 -29.30
CA LEU A 74 -13.63 -4.87 -28.96
C LEU A 74 -13.20 -3.85 -27.89
N ILE A 75 -13.65 -2.60 -28.00
CA ILE A 75 -13.35 -1.55 -27.00
C ILE A 75 -13.97 -1.92 -25.65
N LEU A 76 -15.20 -2.42 -25.66
CA LEU A 76 -15.92 -2.88 -24.48
C LEU A 76 -15.16 -4.04 -23.77
N SER A 77 -14.78 -5.08 -24.51
CA SER A 77 -14.05 -6.23 -23.92
C SER A 77 -12.68 -5.86 -23.36
N LEU A 78 -11.94 -4.97 -24.01
CA LEU A 78 -10.69 -4.39 -23.48
C LEU A 78 -10.90 -3.59 -22.19
N SER A 79 -12.01 -2.85 -22.09
CA SER A 79 -12.36 -2.06 -20.90
C SER A 79 -12.63 -2.95 -19.67
N LEU A 80 -13.21 -4.13 -19.88
CA LEU A 80 -13.55 -5.09 -18.83
C LEU A 80 -12.30 -5.61 -18.09
N ILE A 81 -11.18 -5.75 -18.81
CA ILE A 81 -9.91 -6.22 -18.25
C ILE A 81 -9.18 -5.08 -17.55
N LEU A 82 -9.24 -3.85 -18.07
CA LEU A 82 -8.54 -2.71 -17.50
C LEU A 82 -9.10 -2.30 -16.13
N ILE A 83 -10.42 -2.32 -15.93
CA ILE A 83 -11.05 -1.79 -14.72
C ILE A 83 -10.63 -2.54 -13.44
N PRO A 84 -10.64 -3.89 -13.38
CA PRO A 84 -10.15 -4.64 -12.22
C PRO A 84 -8.66 -4.41 -11.94
N ILE A 85 -7.85 -4.31 -13.00
CA ILE A 85 -6.40 -4.06 -12.89
C ILE A 85 -6.15 -2.66 -12.29
N CYS A 86 -6.89 -1.65 -12.74
CA CYS A 86 -6.83 -0.30 -12.20
C CYS A 86 -7.24 -0.25 -10.73
N PHE A 87 -8.28 -1.00 -10.32
CA PHE A 87 -8.71 -1.06 -8.93
C PHE A 87 -7.66 -1.71 -8.01
N LEU A 88 -7.04 -2.81 -8.45
CA LEU A 88 -5.95 -3.47 -7.71
C LEU A 88 -4.72 -2.55 -7.59
N GLY A 89 -4.34 -1.90 -8.69
CA GLY A 89 -3.24 -0.95 -8.73
C GLY A 89 -3.46 0.24 -7.80
N PHE A 90 -4.65 0.85 -7.87
CA PHE A 90 -5.00 2.00 -7.04
C PHE A 90 -5.01 1.66 -5.54
N ASN A 91 -5.59 0.51 -5.16
CA ASN A 91 -5.55 0.03 -3.78
C ASN A 91 -4.10 -0.14 -3.27
N LYS A 92 -3.20 -0.67 -4.09
CA LYS A 92 -1.79 -0.86 -3.72
C LYS A 92 -1.01 0.45 -3.64
N ILE A 93 -1.25 1.39 -4.55
CA ILE A 93 -0.64 2.73 -4.51
C ILE A 93 -1.08 3.50 -3.26
N GLN A 94 -2.38 3.47 -2.94
CA GLN A 94 -2.90 4.13 -1.74
C GLN A 94 -2.33 3.52 -0.45
N GLN A 95 -2.13 2.20 -0.40
CA GLN A 95 -1.45 1.53 0.71
C GLN A 95 -0.03 2.09 0.92
N LEU A 96 0.73 2.26 -0.16
CA LEU A 96 2.09 2.80 -0.09
C LEU A 96 2.11 4.26 0.40
N ILE A 97 1.19 5.09 -0.09
CA ILE A 97 1.08 6.50 0.32
C ILE A 97 0.73 6.63 1.81
N ILE A 98 -0.23 5.84 2.30
CA ILE A 98 -0.64 5.85 3.71
C ILE A 98 0.51 5.40 4.62
N ASN A 99 1.28 4.38 4.19
CA ASN A 99 2.42 3.88 4.94
C ASN A 99 3.57 4.90 5.01
N GLN A 100 3.77 5.70 3.95
CA GLN A 100 4.81 6.75 3.93
C GLN A 100 4.42 7.98 4.77
N LYS A 101 3.14 8.38 4.81
CA LYS A 101 2.69 9.54 5.60
C LYS A 101 2.65 9.31 7.12
N ARG A 102 2.82 8.07 7.59
CA ARG A 102 2.68 7.68 9.01
C ARG A 102 3.95 7.04 9.59
N ALA A 103 5.05 7.07 8.84
CA ALA A 103 6.39 6.67 9.26
C ALA A 103 7.20 7.90 9.68
#